data_AF-A0A7S0YP33-F1
#
_entry.id   AF-A0A7S0YP33-F1
#
_cell.length_a   1.000
_cell.length_b   1.000
_cell.length_c   1.000
_cell.angle_alpha   90.00
_cell.angle_beta   90.00
_cell.angle_gamma   90.00
#
_symmetry.space_group_name_H-M   'P 1'
#
loop_
_entity.id
_entity.type
_entity.pdbx_description
1 polymer ?
#
loop_
_entity_poly.entity_id
_entity_poly.type
_entity_poly.pdbx_seq_one_letter_code
_entity_poly.pdbx_strand_id
1 'polypeptide(L)'
;MQIFNPHLTSRSCFKSEHSTKTFTTQKCSIMKTSGLFKAESVCCLGSNPLVHQSVFTRPASSRRKFIYNSLSSDQNICATSTLPAIVPYESLPLRPLPPNTRVENVVVVGSGPAGYTAAIYLGRANLKPVVLEGLQHGRGGQLMGTTEVENFPGFPHGVDGPDLMERMRQQAARWGSELFTEDVDGVDLSSRPFRVLTTDREVFAHAVVLATGASAKRLRLPREPEFWSRGISACAICDGASPLFKKRVVAVVGGGDSAVEEALYLTKYASTVHLLVRGEKLRASRTMTERAAAHPQIQIHYSTAVQDVFGLGERRVPSSSGGGGGG
;
A
#
# COMPACT_ATOMS: atom_id res chain seq x y z
N MET A 1 1.11 8.07 1.61
CA MET A 1 0.98 8.70 2.93
C MET A 1 2.34 8.59 3.60
N GLN A 2 2.73 9.57 4.41
CA GLN A 2 3.99 9.51 5.17
C GLN A 2 3.79 10.01 6.60
N ILE A 3 4.53 9.43 7.53
CA ILE A 3 4.46 9.69 8.97
C ILE A 3 5.78 10.29 9.40
N PHE A 4 5.74 11.34 10.22
CA PHE A 4 6.92 12.03 10.75
C PHE A 4 6.87 12.10 12.28
N ASN A 5 8.01 11.91 12.95
CA ASN A 5 8.19 12.24 14.36
C ASN A 5 9.05 13.50 14.54
N PRO A 6 8.47 14.67 14.86
CA PRO A 6 9.18 15.94 14.99
C PRO A 6 9.99 16.12 16.29
N HIS A 7 9.89 15.23 17.27
CA HIS A 7 10.56 15.39 18.57
C HIS A 7 11.73 14.44 18.74
N LEU A 8 12.84 14.74 18.09
CA LEU A 8 14.09 14.08 18.41
C LEU A 8 14.81 14.63 19.67
N THR A 9 14.42 15.68 20.39
CA THR A 9 14.81 16.07 21.79
C THR A 9 14.09 17.38 22.20
N SER A 10 14.18 17.73 23.48
CA SER A 10 13.15 18.36 24.33
C SER A 10 12.75 19.83 24.08
N ARG A 11 11.45 20.08 24.32
CA ARG A 11 10.76 21.35 24.65
C ARG A 11 11.02 22.56 23.73
N SER A 12 10.02 22.92 22.93
CA SER A 12 9.68 24.33 22.66
C SER A 12 8.29 24.46 22.03
N CYS A 13 7.56 25.48 22.49
CA CYS A 13 6.19 25.84 22.12
C CYS A 13 6.06 26.29 20.67
N PHE A 14 4.96 25.89 20.01
CA PHE A 14 4.39 26.64 18.90
C PHE A 14 3.44 27.70 19.47
N LYS A 15 3.72 28.99 19.22
CA LYS A 15 2.74 30.07 19.38
C LYS A 15 1.88 30.12 18.12
N SER A 16 0.56 29.99 18.27
CA SER A 16 -0.40 30.41 17.25
C SER A 16 -1.17 31.61 17.77
N GLU A 17 -1.13 32.73 17.05
CA GLU A 17 -1.96 33.90 17.35
C GLU A 17 -3.31 33.81 16.61
N HIS A 18 -4.35 34.17 17.38
CA HIS A 18 -5.72 34.57 17.01
C HIS A 18 -6.68 33.59 16.31
N SER A 19 -7.73 33.18 17.04
CA SER A 19 -9.03 33.87 17.02
C SER A 19 -10.02 33.21 17.98
N THR A 20 -10.52 34.00 18.93
CA THR A 20 -11.54 33.66 19.92
C THR A 20 -12.93 33.54 19.30
N LYS A 21 -13.60 32.39 19.49
CA LYS A 21 -15.07 32.32 19.55
C LYS A 21 -15.51 31.35 20.65
N THR A 22 -16.16 31.91 21.65
CA THR A 22 -16.84 31.23 22.76
C THR A 22 -18.25 30.85 22.30
N PHE A 23 -18.64 29.58 22.40
CA PHE A 23 -20.06 29.21 22.49
C PHE A 23 -20.26 28.02 23.43
N THR A 24 -21.37 28.12 24.14
CA THR A 24 -21.71 27.52 25.42
C THR A 24 -22.14 26.07 25.30
N THR A 25 -21.84 25.30 26.34
CA THR A 25 -22.24 23.91 26.57
C THR A 25 -23.76 23.75 26.64
N GLN A 26 -24.30 22.73 25.97
CA GLN A 26 -25.58 22.14 26.37
C GLN A 26 -25.41 20.63 26.53
N LYS A 27 -25.55 20.20 27.78
CA LYS A 27 -25.63 18.80 28.22
C LYS A 27 -26.85 18.14 27.59
N CYS A 28 -26.68 16.90 27.13
CA CYS A 28 -27.71 15.90 27.33
C CYS A 28 -27.02 14.59 27.78
N SER A 29 -27.30 14.18 29.01
CA SER A 29 -26.94 12.88 29.58
C SER A 29 -28.13 11.92 29.41
N ILE A 30 -27.91 10.63 29.76
CA ILE A 30 -28.85 9.48 29.90
C ILE A 30 -28.62 8.47 28.74
N MET A 31 -28.40 7.16 28.92
CA MET A 31 -28.36 6.25 30.09
C MET A 31 -27.49 5.02 29.74
N LYS A 32 -26.85 4.43 30.75
CA LYS A 32 -26.33 3.05 30.69
C LYS A 32 -27.49 2.06 30.81
N THR A 33 -27.49 1.01 29.99
CA THR A 33 -28.04 -0.30 30.38
C THR A 33 -27.10 -1.44 29.95
N SER A 34 -26.97 -2.35 30.90
CA SER A 34 -26.32 -3.66 30.97
C SER A 34 -26.49 -4.58 29.75
N GLY A 35 -25.55 -5.52 29.63
CA GLY A 35 -25.44 -6.43 28.50
C GLY A 35 -26.58 -7.45 28.38
N LEU A 36 -26.72 -8.01 27.19
CA LEU A 36 -26.72 -9.44 26.90
C LEU A 36 -26.71 -9.60 25.38
N PHE A 37 -26.00 -10.61 24.89
CA PHE A 37 -25.98 -11.02 23.49
C PHE A 37 -27.40 -11.30 22.99
N LYS A 38 -27.80 -10.66 21.89
CA LYS A 38 -28.78 -11.20 20.95
C LYS A 38 -28.52 -10.61 19.56
N ALA A 39 -28.24 -11.49 18.60
CA ALA A 39 -28.22 -11.15 17.19
C ALA A 39 -29.67 -11.00 16.72
N GLU A 40 -30.05 -9.80 16.28
CA GLU A 40 -31.28 -9.58 15.53
C GLU A 40 -30.99 -8.73 14.30
N SER A 41 -31.44 -9.29 13.18
CA SER A 41 -31.44 -8.76 11.83
C SER A 41 -32.24 -7.46 11.75
N VAL A 42 -31.67 -6.43 11.13
CA VAL A 42 -32.43 -5.22 10.75
C VAL A 42 -32.77 -5.31 9.27
N CYS A 43 -34.06 -5.55 9.01
CA CYS A 43 -34.74 -5.32 7.73
C CYS A 43 -34.79 -3.81 7.43
N CYS A 44 -34.41 -3.41 6.22
CA CYS A 44 -34.83 -2.13 5.64
C CYS A 44 -35.98 -2.41 4.67
N LEU A 45 -37.14 -1.79 4.95
CA LEU A 45 -38.33 -1.75 4.08
C LEU A 45 -38.34 -0.43 3.28
N GLY A 46 -38.71 -0.54 1.99
CA GLY A 46 -39.17 0.54 1.10
C GLY A 46 -38.11 1.00 0.07
N SER A 47 -38.31 1.00 -1.25
CA SER A 47 -39.51 0.82 -2.09
C SER A 47 -39.09 0.39 -3.53
N ASN A 48 -39.85 -0.56 -4.10
CA ASN A 48 -39.76 -1.29 -5.40
C ASN A 48 -39.63 -0.46 -6.71
N PRO A 49 -39.54 -1.05 -7.94
CA PRO A 49 -39.60 -2.50 -8.30
C PRO A 49 -38.59 -3.06 -9.35
N LEU A 50 -38.46 -4.39 -9.33
CA LEU A 50 -38.26 -5.33 -10.48
C LEU A 50 -36.95 -5.30 -11.29
N VAL A 51 -36.01 -6.20 -10.97
CA VAL A 51 -35.50 -7.20 -11.93
C VAL A 51 -35.20 -8.51 -11.19
N HIS A 52 -35.77 -9.60 -11.72
CA HIS A 52 -35.61 -11.01 -11.33
C HIS A 52 -34.19 -11.39 -10.86
N GLN A 53 -34.06 -11.88 -9.62
CA GLN A 53 -32.96 -12.77 -9.25
C GLN A 53 -33.34 -14.21 -9.61
N SER A 54 -32.67 -14.76 -10.62
CA SER A 54 -32.62 -16.20 -10.83
C SER A 54 -31.52 -16.78 -9.94
N VAL A 55 -31.94 -17.49 -8.90
CA VAL A 55 -31.08 -18.37 -8.10
C VAL A 55 -30.67 -19.54 -9.00
N PHE A 56 -29.42 -19.57 -9.45
CA PHE A 56 -28.82 -20.75 -10.05
C PHE A 56 -27.84 -21.38 -9.07
N THR A 57 -28.28 -22.42 -8.39
CA THR A 57 -27.37 -23.45 -7.86
C THR A 57 -26.78 -24.21 -9.03
N ARG A 58 -25.44 -24.21 -9.21
CA ARG A 58 -24.77 -25.12 -10.14
C ARG A 58 -23.50 -25.74 -9.54
N PRO A 59 -23.19 -26.98 -9.95
CA PRO A 59 -22.33 -27.92 -9.23
C PRO A 59 -20.84 -27.71 -9.51
N ALA A 60 -20.03 -28.38 -8.70
CA ALA A 60 -18.59 -28.48 -8.81
C ALA A 60 -18.15 -29.13 -10.13
N SER A 61 -17.54 -28.37 -11.04
CA SER A 61 -16.38 -28.76 -11.88
C SER A 61 -16.13 -27.74 -13.02
N SER A 62 -15.22 -26.79 -12.82
CA SER A 62 -14.34 -26.24 -13.87
C SER A 62 -13.47 -25.13 -13.25
N ARG A 63 -12.15 -25.33 -13.18
CA ARG A 63 -11.21 -24.30 -12.72
C ARG A 63 -11.02 -23.27 -13.84
N ARG A 64 -11.64 -22.11 -13.73
CA ARG A 64 -11.33 -20.95 -14.59
C ARG A 64 -10.21 -20.14 -13.94
N LYS A 65 -9.13 -19.90 -14.67
CA LYS A 65 -8.05 -18.98 -14.29
C LYS A 65 -8.31 -17.65 -14.98
N PHE A 66 -8.29 -16.55 -14.23
CA PHE A 66 -8.58 -15.20 -14.71
C PHE A 66 -7.30 -14.35 -14.71
N ILE A 67 -7.16 -13.45 -15.68
CA ILE A 67 -6.05 -12.49 -15.80
C ILE A 67 -6.61 -11.07 -15.70
N TYR A 68 -5.93 -10.19 -14.97
CA TYR A 68 -6.23 -8.75 -14.86
C TYR A 68 -5.28 -7.95 -15.75
N ASN A 69 -5.82 -6.99 -16.51
CA ASN A 69 -5.04 -5.90 -17.11
C ASN A 69 -5.08 -4.68 -16.17
N SER A 70 -3.91 -4.12 -15.85
CA SER A 70 -3.77 -2.89 -15.07
C SER A 70 -4.04 -1.66 -15.96
N LEU A 71 -4.93 -0.77 -15.51
CA LEU A 71 -5.09 0.58 -16.07
C LEU A 71 -4.24 1.58 -15.28
N SER A 72 -3.56 2.46 -16.00
CA SER A 72 -2.79 3.58 -15.48
C SER A 72 -3.69 4.58 -14.75
N SER A 73 -3.22 5.05 -13.59
CA SER A 73 -3.90 6.08 -12.81
C SER A 73 -3.53 7.46 -13.33
N ASP A 74 -4.21 7.94 -14.37
CA ASP A 74 -4.34 9.37 -14.66
C ASP A 74 -5.34 9.56 -15.81
N GLN A 75 -6.64 9.66 -15.47
CA GLN A 75 -7.65 10.38 -16.26
C GLN A 75 -8.98 10.41 -15.51
N ASN A 76 -9.47 11.62 -15.20
CA ASN A 76 -10.85 11.86 -14.79
C ASN A 76 -11.77 11.48 -15.96
N ILE A 77 -12.31 10.26 -15.93
CA ILE A 77 -13.33 9.82 -16.88
C ILE A 77 -14.55 9.37 -16.08
N CYS A 78 -15.47 10.30 -15.87
CA CYS A 78 -16.88 9.96 -15.76
C CYS A 78 -17.35 9.58 -17.17
N ALA A 79 -17.05 8.37 -17.59
CA ALA A 79 -17.69 7.71 -18.72
C ALA A 79 -17.87 6.25 -18.34
N THR A 80 -19.00 5.70 -18.73
CA THR A 80 -19.30 4.27 -18.81
C THR A 80 -18.14 3.53 -19.49
N SER A 81 -17.09 3.16 -18.74
CA SER A 81 -16.13 2.19 -19.21
C SER A 81 -16.74 0.83 -18.92
N THR A 82 -17.36 0.26 -19.96
CA THR A 82 -17.50 -1.19 -20.00
C THR A 82 -16.09 -1.75 -19.82
N LEU A 83 -15.87 -2.46 -18.72
CA LEU A 83 -14.63 -3.22 -18.53
C LEU A 83 -14.39 -4.00 -19.83
N PRO A 84 -13.17 -3.97 -20.41
CA PRO A 84 -12.91 -4.69 -21.63
C PRO A 84 -13.33 -6.15 -21.44
N ALA A 85 -14.05 -6.69 -22.42
CA ALA A 85 -14.55 -8.05 -22.35
C ALA A 85 -13.40 -9.00 -22.04
N ILE A 86 -13.59 -9.88 -21.06
CA ILE A 86 -12.61 -10.91 -20.70
C ILE A 86 -12.44 -11.81 -21.93
N VAL A 87 -11.28 -11.75 -22.58
CA VAL A 87 -10.95 -12.58 -23.74
C VAL A 87 -10.53 -13.96 -23.24
N PRO A 88 -11.24 -15.05 -23.62
CA PRO A 88 -10.83 -16.41 -23.25
C PRO A 88 -9.42 -16.72 -23.75
N TYR A 89 -8.62 -17.41 -22.93
CA TYR A 89 -7.25 -17.80 -23.29
C TYR A 89 -7.21 -18.63 -24.58
N GLU A 90 -8.20 -19.49 -24.80
CA GLU A 90 -8.36 -20.31 -26.00
C GLU A 90 -8.66 -19.51 -27.27
N SER A 91 -9.16 -18.28 -27.12
CA SER A 91 -9.48 -17.40 -28.25
C SER A 91 -8.32 -16.49 -28.69
N LEU A 92 -7.22 -16.48 -27.93
CA LEU A 92 -6.04 -15.70 -28.29
C LEU A 92 -5.30 -16.35 -29.47
N PRO A 93 -4.82 -15.55 -30.43
CA PRO A 93 -4.06 -16.07 -31.57
C PRO A 93 -2.76 -16.74 -31.11
N LEU A 94 -2.35 -17.77 -31.85
CA LEU A 94 -1.05 -18.41 -31.65
C LEU A 94 0.06 -17.51 -32.20
N ARG A 95 1.14 -17.38 -31.42
CA ARG A 95 2.36 -16.67 -31.79
C ARG A 95 3.28 -17.63 -32.54
N PRO A 96 3.71 -17.29 -33.77
CA PRO A 96 4.77 -18.05 -34.42
C PRO A 96 6.09 -17.86 -33.64
N LEU A 97 6.71 -18.97 -33.26
CA LEU A 97 8.00 -18.98 -32.56
C LEU A 97 9.09 -19.55 -33.46
N PRO A 98 10.34 -19.09 -33.30
CA PRO A 98 11.49 -19.74 -33.94
C PRO A 98 11.58 -21.24 -33.59
N PRO A 99 12.20 -22.05 -34.45
CA PRO A 99 12.48 -23.45 -34.14
C PRO A 99 13.30 -23.57 -32.85
N ASN A 100 13.00 -24.59 -32.03
CA ASN A 100 13.67 -24.88 -30.75
C ASN A 100 13.51 -23.82 -29.64
N THR A 101 12.57 -22.88 -29.75
CA THR A 101 12.25 -21.97 -28.64
C THR A 101 11.67 -22.74 -27.44
N ARG A 102 12.33 -22.63 -26.28
CA ARG A 102 11.80 -23.16 -25.01
C ARG A 102 10.58 -22.35 -24.58
N VAL A 103 9.48 -23.02 -24.26
CA VAL A 103 8.27 -22.41 -23.70
C VAL A 103 8.10 -22.90 -22.28
N GLU A 104 8.08 -21.97 -21.32
CA GLU A 104 7.89 -22.29 -19.91
C GLU A 104 6.41 -22.54 -19.60
N ASN A 105 6.14 -23.43 -18.64
CA ASN A 105 4.78 -23.63 -18.16
C ASN A 105 4.23 -22.37 -17.49
N VAL A 106 5.09 -21.68 -16.73
CA VAL A 106 4.72 -20.51 -15.95
C VAL A 106 5.93 -19.64 -15.63
N VAL A 107 5.76 -18.33 -15.81
CA VAL A 107 6.70 -17.31 -15.35
C VAL A 107 6.06 -16.52 -14.21
N VAL A 108 6.79 -16.30 -13.13
CA VAL A 108 6.41 -15.44 -12.02
C VAL A 108 7.25 -14.16 -12.09
N VAL A 109 6.60 -13.01 -12.17
CA VAL A 109 7.26 -11.70 -12.21
C VAL A 109 7.12 -11.05 -10.85
N GLY A 110 8.22 -10.94 -10.11
CA GLY A 110 8.28 -10.35 -8.78
C GLY A 110 8.72 -11.33 -7.69
N SER A 111 9.48 -10.81 -6.73
CA SER A 111 10.17 -11.55 -5.67
C SER A 111 9.66 -11.24 -4.26
N GLY A 112 8.47 -10.64 -4.12
CA GLY A 112 7.85 -10.47 -2.81
C GLY A 112 7.28 -11.78 -2.25
N PRO A 113 6.62 -11.74 -1.07
CA PRO A 113 5.95 -12.90 -0.48
C PRO A 113 4.98 -13.60 -1.44
N ALA A 114 4.23 -12.82 -2.25
CA ALA A 114 3.31 -13.35 -3.24
C ALA A 114 4.03 -14.14 -4.34
N GLY A 115 5.14 -13.60 -4.87
CA GLY A 115 5.92 -14.23 -5.93
C GLY A 115 6.57 -15.53 -5.47
N TYR A 116 7.27 -15.52 -4.34
CA TYR A 116 7.89 -16.72 -3.79
C TYR A 116 6.86 -17.77 -3.35
N THR A 117 5.72 -17.36 -2.78
CA THR A 117 4.65 -18.32 -2.46
C THR A 117 4.10 -18.97 -3.73
N ALA A 118 3.84 -18.20 -4.78
CA ALA A 118 3.43 -18.76 -6.07
C ALA A 118 4.46 -19.75 -6.61
N ALA A 119 5.74 -19.38 -6.61
CA ALA A 119 6.84 -20.24 -7.06
C ALA A 119 6.93 -21.56 -6.27
N ILE A 120 6.81 -21.51 -4.93
CA ILE A 120 6.79 -22.71 -4.08
C ILE A 120 5.69 -23.67 -4.51
N TYR A 121 4.46 -23.19 -4.68
CA TYR A 121 3.34 -24.05 -5.05
C TYR A 121 3.43 -24.58 -6.49
N LEU A 122 3.91 -23.75 -7.43
CA LEU A 122 4.13 -24.15 -8.82
C LEU A 122 5.26 -25.20 -8.93
N GLY A 123 6.35 -25.02 -8.17
CA GLY A 123 7.44 -26.00 -8.07
C GLY A 123 6.98 -27.32 -7.49
N ARG A 124 6.18 -27.29 -6.42
CA ARG A 124 5.55 -28.50 -5.84
C ARG A 124 4.59 -29.21 -6.80
N ALA A 125 3.98 -28.48 -7.73
CA ALA A 125 3.16 -29.04 -8.80
C ALA A 125 3.99 -29.54 -9.99
N ASN A 126 5.32 -29.57 -9.87
CA ASN A 126 6.28 -29.99 -10.90
C ASN A 126 6.18 -29.18 -12.20
N LEU A 127 5.80 -27.90 -12.11
CA LEU A 127 5.69 -27.00 -13.27
C LEU A 127 6.99 -26.29 -13.62
N LYS A 128 8.04 -26.43 -12.78
CA LYS A 128 9.36 -25.80 -12.95
C LYS A 128 9.24 -24.29 -13.24
N PRO A 129 8.69 -23.50 -12.32
CA PRO A 129 8.43 -22.08 -12.56
C PRO A 129 9.74 -21.31 -12.74
N VAL A 130 9.75 -20.40 -13.72
CA VAL A 130 10.78 -19.37 -13.83
C VAL A 130 10.33 -18.16 -13.02
N VAL A 131 11.19 -17.62 -12.15
CA VAL A 131 10.91 -16.44 -11.33
C VAL A 131 11.88 -15.33 -11.72
N LEU A 132 11.33 -14.19 -12.14
CA LEU A 132 12.08 -12.98 -12.46
C LEU A 132 11.98 -12.05 -11.26
N GLU A 133 13.09 -11.91 -10.55
CA GLU A 133 13.10 -11.36 -9.19
C GLU A 133 13.19 -9.83 -9.13
N GLY A 134 13.56 -9.19 -10.23
CA GLY A 134 13.91 -7.78 -10.26
C GLY A 134 15.34 -7.51 -9.76
N LEU A 135 15.98 -6.52 -10.38
CA LEU A 135 17.34 -6.09 -10.06
C LEU A 135 17.32 -4.67 -9.48
N GLN A 136 16.72 -3.69 -10.18
CA GLN A 136 16.76 -2.27 -9.82
C GLN A 136 16.12 -1.95 -8.46
N HIS A 137 15.02 -2.61 -8.12
CA HIS A 137 14.28 -2.35 -6.87
C HIS A 137 14.66 -3.33 -5.75
N GLY A 138 15.67 -4.19 -5.99
CA GLY A 138 16.09 -5.25 -5.08
C GLY A 138 15.13 -6.44 -5.04
N ARG A 139 15.68 -7.64 -4.86
CA ARG A 139 14.89 -8.87 -4.64
C ARG A 139 14.24 -8.87 -3.25
N GLY A 140 13.08 -9.49 -3.08
CA GLY A 140 12.41 -9.65 -1.77
C GLY A 140 11.28 -8.64 -1.51
N GLY A 141 11.14 -7.60 -2.33
CA GLY A 141 10.07 -6.61 -2.22
C GLY A 141 10.18 -5.72 -0.97
N GLN A 142 9.04 -5.14 -0.54
CA GLN A 142 9.03 -4.11 0.51
C GLN A 142 9.55 -4.59 1.88
N LEU A 143 9.51 -5.89 2.16
CA LEU A 143 10.03 -6.45 3.41
C LEU A 143 11.56 -6.33 3.53
N MET A 144 12.29 -6.07 2.44
CA MET A 144 13.71 -5.78 2.52
C MET A 144 14.01 -4.45 3.22
N GLY A 145 13.03 -3.54 3.28
CA GLY A 145 13.15 -2.25 3.93
C GLY A 145 12.62 -2.20 5.36
N THR A 146 12.09 -3.32 5.89
CA THR A 146 11.61 -3.41 7.28
C THR A 146 12.63 -4.14 8.14
N THR A 147 12.69 -3.77 9.42
CA THR A 147 13.54 -4.46 10.40
C THR A 147 12.84 -5.73 10.86
N GLU A 148 11.78 -5.62 11.66
CA GLU A 148 11.16 -6.76 12.36
C GLU A 148 9.71 -6.98 11.89
N VAL A 149 9.38 -8.24 11.63
CA VAL A 149 8.05 -8.69 11.21
C VAL A 149 7.45 -9.59 12.29
N GLU A 150 6.49 -9.05 13.05
CA GLU A 150 5.84 -9.77 14.16
C GLU A 150 4.50 -10.42 13.76
N ASN A 151 3.98 -10.07 12.59
CA ASN A 151 2.63 -10.45 12.15
C ASN A 151 2.61 -11.48 11.02
N PHE A 152 3.75 -12.13 10.74
CA PHE A 152 3.81 -13.27 9.82
C PHE A 152 3.71 -14.59 10.60
N PRO A 153 2.71 -15.44 10.33
CA PRO A 153 2.49 -16.65 11.12
C PRO A 153 3.66 -17.64 10.99
N GLY A 154 3.99 -18.30 12.10
CA GLY A 154 5.11 -19.26 12.18
C GLY A 154 6.38 -18.68 12.84
N PHE A 155 6.40 -17.39 13.15
CA PHE A 155 7.50 -16.71 13.84
C PHE A 155 7.01 -16.10 15.16
N PRO A 156 6.88 -16.89 16.25
CA PRO A 156 6.30 -16.42 17.51
C PRO A 156 7.13 -15.34 18.22
N HIS A 157 8.40 -15.20 17.84
CA HIS A 157 9.32 -14.19 18.37
C HIS A 157 9.67 -13.12 17.33
N GLY A 158 8.87 -12.99 16.27
CA GLY A 158 9.20 -12.14 15.13
C GLY A 158 10.30 -12.73 14.24
N VAL A 159 10.56 -12.06 13.13
CA VAL A 159 11.63 -12.38 12.18
C VAL A 159 12.06 -11.12 11.45
N ASP A 160 13.35 -10.99 11.14
CA ASP A 160 13.80 -9.87 10.32
C ASP A 160 13.24 -9.95 8.90
N GLY A 161 12.85 -8.80 8.33
CA GLY A 161 12.26 -8.73 6.98
C GLY A 161 13.11 -9.40 5.90
N PRO A 162 14.41 -9.06 5.78
CA PRO A 162 15.33 -9.73 4.85
C PRO A 162 15.47 -11.24 5.09
N ASP A 163 15.52 -11.67 6.36
CA ASP A 163 15.64 -13.08 6.73
C ASP A 163 14.40 -13.88 6.31
N LEU A 164 13.21 -13.31 6.50
CA LEU A 164 11.96 -13.91 6.03
C LEU A 164 11.99 -14.09 4.50
N MET A 165 12.43 -13.07 3.75
CA MET A 165 12.50 -13.15 2.28
C MET A 165 13.54 -14.14 1.78
N GLU A 166 14.70 -14.23 2.42
CA GLU A 166 15.71 -15.21 2.08
C GLU A 166 15.20 -16.65 2.35
N ARG A 167 14.51 -16.88 3.47
CA ARG A 167 13.87 -18.18 3.74
C ARG A 167 12.83 -18.56 2.68
N MET A 168 12.00 -17.61 2.25
CA MET A 168 11.01 -17.84 1.19
C MET A 168 11.68 -18.13 -0.16
N ARG A 169 12.74 -17.39 -0.51
CA ARG A 169 13.55 -17.61 -1.72
C ARG A 169 14.17 -19.00 -1.73
N GLN A 170 14.80 -19.41 -0.63
CA GLN A 170 15.39 -20.75 -0.49
C GLN A 170 14.34 -21.86 -0.62
N GLN A 171 13.15 -21.67 -0.05
CA GLN A 171 12.05 -22.61 -0.20
C GLN A 171 11.57 -22.71 -1.64
N ALA A 172 11.49 -21.59 -2.38
CA ALA A 172 11.16 -21.60 -3.81
C ALA A 172 12.21 -22.37 -4.63
N ALA A 173 13.50 -22.10 -4.40
CA ALA A 173 14.61 -22.79 -5.06
C ALA A 173 14.62 -24.30 -4.76
N ARG A 174 14.38 -24.68 -3.49
CA ARG A 174 14.31 -26.09 -3.05
C ARG A 174 13.26 -26.90 -3.83
N TRP A 175 12.15 -26.28 -4.21
CA TRP A 175 11.09 -26.93 -4.99
C TRP A 175 11.28 -26.81 -6.51
N GLY A 176 12.49 -26.47 -6.97
CA GLY A 176 12.86 -26.49 -8.38
C GLY A 176 12.44 -25.26 -9.17
N SER A 177 12.24 -24.12 -8.50
CA SER A 177 12.06 -22.83 -9.19
C SER A 177 13.39 -22.35 -9.75
N GLU A 178 13.42 -21.96 -11.03
CA GLU A 178 14.57 -21.30 -11.66
C GLU A 178 14.47 -19.79 -11.35
N LEU A 179 15.42 -19.25 -10.61
CA LEU A 179 15.39 -17.87 -10.11
C LEU A 179 16.39 -17.00 -10.88
N PHE A 180 15.92 -15.94 -11.52
CA PHE A 180 16.75 -14.98 -12.26
C PHE A 180 16.61 -13.58 -11.66
N THR A 181 17.76 -12.98 -11.33
CA THR A 181 17.83 -11.59 -10.86
C THR A 181 17.82 -10.63 -12.03
N GLU A 182 16.68 -10.53 -12.71
CA GLU A 182 16.47 -9.68 -13.89
C GLU A 182 15.19 -8.84 -13.73
N ASP A 183 15.21 -7.63 -14.25
CA ASP A 183 14.01 -6.79 -14.36
C ASP A 183 13.20 -7.18 -15.60
N VAL A 184 11.87 -7.14 -15.47
CA VAL A 184 10.95 -7.31 -16.60
C VAL A 184 10.61 -5.95 -17.17
N ASP A 185 10.99 -5.75 -18.43
CA ASP A 185 10.77 -4.51 -19.17
C ASP A 185 9.40 -4.48 -19.84
N GLY A 186 8.82 -5.65 -20.15
CA GLY A 186 7.51 -5.73 -20.78
C GLY A 186 6.89 -7.12 -20.76
N VAL A 187 5.57 -7.16 -20.84
CA VAL A 187 4.79 -8.39 -21.00
C VAL A 187 3.78 -8.21 -22.13
N ASP A 188 3.77 -9.11 -23.08
CA ASP A 188 2.81 -9.15 -24.19
C ASP A 188 1.87 -10.35 -24.02
N LEU A 189 0.62 -10.02 -23.69
CA LEU A 189 -0.47 -10.95 -23.42
C LEU A 189 -1.43 -11.12 -24.62
N SER A 190 -1.13 -10.50 -25.77
CA SER A 190 -2.03 -10.47 -26.93
C SER A 190 -2.14 -11.79 -27.69
N SER A 191 -1.17 -12.69 -27.50
CA SER A 191 -1.04 -13.94 -28.23
C SER A 191 -0.37 -15.00 -27.37
N ARG A 192 -0.47 -16.26 -27.79
CA ARG A 192 0.02 -17.42 -27.02
C ARG A 192 1.15 -18.16 -27.73
N PRO A 193 2.20 -18.60 -27.02
CA PRO A 193 2.48 -18.33 -25.60
C PRO A 193 2.75 -16.83 -25.36
N PHE A 194 2.49 -16.40 -24.12
CA PHE A 194 2.75 -15.03 -23.69
C PHE A 194 4.25 -14.76 -23.75
N ARG A 195 4.61 -13.51 -24.04
CA ARG A 195 6.02 -13.09 -24.08
C ARG A 195 6.33 -12.18 -22.90
N VAL A 196 7.38 -12.49 -22.18
CA VAL A 196 7.96 -11.68 -21.11
C VAL A 196 9.34 -11.24 -21.56
N LEU A 197 9.58 -9.93 -21.58
CA LEU A 197 10.84 -9.32 -22.01
C LEU A 197 11.61 -8.86 -20.79
N THR A 198 12.88 -9.26 -20.70
CA THR A 198 13.88 -8.65 -19.83
C THR A 198 14.94 -7.96 -20.69
N THR A 199 15.88 -7.27 -20.06
CA THR A 199 16.99 -6.64 -20.77
C THR A 199 17.87 -7.67 -21.49
N ASP A 200 18.00 -8.88 -20.93
CA ASP A 200 18.94 -9.89 -21.42
C ASP A 200 18.26 -10.99 -22.26
N ARG A 201 16.94 -11.18 -22.14
CA ARG A 201 16.25 -12.30 -22.81
C ARG A 201 14.76 -12.03 -23.09
N GLU A 202 14.24 -12.81 -24.03
CA GLU A 202 12.80 -13.05 -24.18
C GLU A 202 12.44 -14.43 -23.60
N VAL A 203 11.42 -14.46 -22.76
CA VAL A 203 10.87 -15.70 -22.18
C VAL A 203 9.44 -15.89 -22.68
N PHE A 204 9.15 -17.08 -23.22
CA PHE A 204 7.81 -17.46 -23.64
C PHE A 204 7.17 -18.36 -22.60
N ALA A 205 5.90 -18.09 -22.23
CA ALA A 205 5.23 -18.85 -21.20
C ALA A 205 3.75 -19.12 -21.49
N HIS A 206 3.25 -20.28 -21.07
CA HIS A 206 1.82 -20.58 -21.14
C HIS A 206 1.01 -19.75 -20.14
N ALA A 207 1.59 -19.39 -19.00
CA ALA A 207 0.98 -18.54 -17.99
C ALA A 207 2.00 -17.56 -17.39
N VAL A 208 1.51 -16.39 -16.95
CA VAL A 208 2.32 -15.39 -16.24
C VAL A 208 1.61 -15.02 -14.93
N VAL A 209 2.35 -15.02 -13.82
CA VAL A 209 1.88 -14.53 -12.53
C VAL A 209 2.54 -13.17 -12.28
N LEU A 210 1.75 -12.10 -12.29
CA LEU A 210 2.22 -10.76 -11.96
C LEU A 210 2.15 -10.56 -10.44
N ALA A 211 3.31 -10.61 -9.80
CA ALA A 211 3.51 -10.43 -8.36
C ALA A 211 4.51 -9.29 -8.07
N THR A 212 4.49 -8.25 -8.91
CA THR A 212 5.41 -7.09 -8.87
C THR A 212 5.22 -6.20 -7.64
N GLY A 213 4.11 -6.39 -6.91
CA GLY A 213 3.81 -5.63 -5.70
C GLY A 213 3.40 -4.19 -6.00
N ALA A 214 3.74 -3.30 -5.06
CA ALA A 214 3.50 -1.87 -5.16
C ALA A 214 4.63 -1.14 -4.41
N SER A 215 4.73 0.18 -4.60
CA SER A 215 5.67 1.04 -3.88
C SER A 215 4.93 2.16 -3.18
N ALA A 216 5.30 2.44 -1.93
CA ALA A 216 4.74 3.55 -1.19
C ALA A 216 5.09 4.89 -1.88
N LYS A 217 4.08 5.73 -2.14
CA LYS A 217 4.31 7.07 -2.67
C LYS A 217 4.94 7.95 -1.60
N ARG A 218 6.21 8.30 -1.80
CA ARG A 218 7.02 9.19 -0.96
C ARG A 218 6.92 10.64 -1.44
N LEU A 219 7.08 11.61 -0.54
CA LEU A 219 7.07 13.04 -0.88
C LEU A 219 8.36 13.48 -1.57
N ARG A 220 9.45 12.73 -1.40
CA ARG A 220 10.81 13.02 -1.91
C ARG A 220 11.33 14.35 -1.37
N LEU A 221 11.21 14.54 -0.05
CA LEU A 221 11.74 15.72 0.62
C LEU A 221 13.28 15.72 0.56
N PRO A 222 13.95 16.89 0.55
CA PRO A 222 15.40 16.98 0.42
C PRO A 222 16.16 16.07 1.41
N ARG A 223 15.76 16.09 2.69
CA ARG A 223 16.40 15.31 3.76
C ARG A 223 15.66 14.03 4.12
N GLU A 224 14.65 13.65 3.34
CA GLU A 224 13.88 12.42 3.58
C GLU A 224 14.75 11.15 3.68
N PRO A 225 15.81 10.96 2.86
CA PRO A 225 16.67 9.78 2.96
C PRO A 225 17.39 9.66 4.30
N GLU A 226 17.76 10.77 4.95
CA GLU A 226 18.52 10.78 6.22
C GLU A 226 17.68 10.24 7.40
N PHE A 227 16.36 10.45 7.34
CA PHE A 227 15.41 10.13 8.40
C PHE A 227 14.48 8.96 8.06
N TRP A 228 14.62 8.37 6.87
CA TRP A 228 13.86 7.17 6.47
C TRP A 228 14.16 6.01 7.42
N SER A 229 13.12 5.35 7.93
CA SER A 229 13.20 4.31 8.98
C SER A 229 13.83 4.78 10.30
N ARG A 230 14.03 6.10 10.49
CA ARG A 230 14.61 6.73 11.70
C ARG A 230 13.73 7.86 12.25
N GLY A 231 12.45 7.85 11.89
CA GLY A 231 11.47 8.89 12.23
C GLY A 231 10.48 9.17 11.11
N ILE A 232 10.83 8.80 9.87
CA ILE A 232 9.91 8.79 8.72
C ILE A 232 9.50 7.35 8.39
N SER A 233 8.20 7.13 8.25
CA SER A 233 7.62 5.87 7.79
C SER A 233 6.52 6.11 6.75
N ALA A 234 6.20 5.08 5.97
CA ALA A 234 5.03 5.05 5.10
C ALA A 234 3.97 4.01 5.51
N CYS A 235 4.08 3.41 6.70
CA CYS A 235 3.11 2.44 7.23
C CYS A 235 2.87 2.67 8.74
N ALA A 236 1.78 3.35 9.10
CA ALA A 236 1.43 3.58 10.51
C ALA A 236 1.19 2.29 11.26
N ILE A 237 0.56 1.32 10.60
CA ILE A 237 0.19 0.05 11.22
C ILE A 237 1.43 -0.73 11.60
N CYS A 238 2.45 -0.71 10.73
CA CYS A 238 3.72 -1.40 10.92
C CYS A 238 4.51 -0.78 12.07
N ASP A 239 4.72 0.55 12.03
CA ASP A 239 5.71 1.19 12.90
C ASP A 239 5.09 1.94 14.10
N GLY A 240 3.78 2.17 14.11
CA GLY A 240 3.12 3.04 15.08
C GLY A 240 3.27 2.61 16.54
N ALA A 241 3.42 1.30 16.78
CA ALA A 241 3.65 0.74 18.11
C ALA A 241 5.12 0.83 18.57
N SER A 242 6.05 1.15 17.66
CA SER A 242 7.48 1.25 17.95
C SER A 242 7.76 2.26 19.07
N PRO A 243 8.77 2.01 19.93
CA PRO A 243 9.21 2.96 20.95
C PRO A 243 9.52 4.36 20.41
N LEU A 244 9.87 4.48 19.12
CA LEU A 244 10.13 5.76 18.46
C LEU A 244 8.91 6.68 18.49
N PHE A 245 7.69 6.18 18.27
CA PHE A 245 6.47 7.00 18.14
C PHE A 245 5.64 7.07 19.42
N LYS A 246 5.91 6.20 20.39
CA LYS A 246 5.16 6.11 21.64
C LYS A 246 5.23 7.41 22.45
N LYS A 247 4.06 7.96 22.80
CA LYS A 247 3.85 9.23 23.51
C LYS A 247 4.56 10.43 22.85
N ARG A 248 4.89 10.34 21.56
CA ARG A 248 5.44 11.45 20.79
C ARG A 248 4.33 12.16 20.03
N VAL A 249 4.58 13.43 19.71
CA VAL A 249 3.80 14.11 18.67
C VAL A 249 4.20 13.46 17.35
N VAL A 250 3.24 13.20 16.48
CA VAL A 250 3.49 12.63 15.15
C VAL A 250 2.71 13.42 14.11
N ALA A 251 3.18 13.43 12.86
CA ALA A 251 2.43 13.97 11.74
C ALA A 251 2.11 12.88 10.73
N VAL A 252 0.95 12.97 10.10
CA VAL A 252 0.47 12.13 9.00
C VAL A 252 0.24 13.02 7.79
N VAL A 253 0.83 12.69 6.65
CA VAL A 253 0.62 13.43 5.40
C VAL A 253 -0.29 12.65 4.46
N GLY A 254 -1.44 13.24 4.16
CA GLY A 254 -2.43 12.70 3.24
C GLY A 254 -3.83 13.27 3.51
N GLY A 255 -4.75 13.01 2.58
CA GLY A 255 -6.12 13.52 2.72
C GLY A 255 -7.22 12.57 2.25
N GLY A 256 -6.89 11.33 1.87
CA GLY A 256 -7.88 10.29 1.56
C GLY A 256 -8.19 9.44 2.80
N ASP A 257 -9.06 8.44 2.66
CA ASP A 257 -9.46 7.56 3.77
C ASP A 257 -8.26 6.92 4.47
N SER A 258 -7.26 6.42 3.73
CA SER A 258 -6.04 5.83 4.32
C SER A 258 -5.33 6.79 5.27
N ALA A 259 -5.28 8.09 4.95
CA ALA A 259 -4.65 9.08 5.82
C ALA A 259 -5.38 9.24 7.14
N VAL A 260 -6.71 9.17 7.09
CA VAL A 260 -7.56 9.29 8.27
C VAL A 260 -7.51 8.01 9.10
N GLU A 261 -7.57 6.84 8.47
CA GLU A 261 -7.46 5.54 9.15
C GLU A 261 -6.13 5.41 9.89
N GLU A 262 -5.02 5.73 9.24
CA GLU A 262 -3.70 5.66 9.85
C GLU A 262 -3.51 6.74 10.92
N ALA A 263 -4.06 7.95 10.74
CA ALA A 263 -4.05 8.97 11.79
C ALA A 263 -4.81 8.50 13.04
N LEU A 264 -6.00 7.92 12.88
CA LEU A 264 -6.79 7.32 13.97
C LEU A 264 -6.07 6.13 14.61
N TYR A 265 -5.35 5.33 13.83
CA TYR A 265 -4.56 4.23 14.38
C TYR A 265 -3.44 4.75 15.29
N LEU A 266 -2.72 5.80 14.86
CA LEU A 266 -1.60 6.35 15.62
C LEU A 266 -2.01 6.99 16.94
N THR A 267 -3.27 7.41 17.13
CA THR A 267 -3.75 7.98 18.41
C THR A 267 -3.64 7.00 19.57
N LYS A 268 -3.59 5.69 19.30
CA LYS A 268 -3.37 4.64 20.32
C LYS A 268 -1.98 4.71 20.96
N TYR A 269 -1.00 5.28 20.26
CA TYR A 269 0.41 5.26 20.65
C TYR A 269 1.00 6.65 20.83
N ALA A 270 0.69 7.58 19.92
CA ALA A 270 1.17 8.96 19.91
C ALA A 270 0.45 9.81 20.97
N SER A 271 1.10 10.89 21.42
CA SER A 271 0.44 11.89 22.28
C SER A 271 -0.53 12.76 21.49
N THR A 272 -0.09 13.24 20.32
CA THR A 272 -0.87 14.07 19.38
C THR A 272 -0.54 13.66 17.95
N VAL A 273 -1.54 13.66 17.08
CA VAL A 273 -1.41 13.36 15.65
C VAL A 273 -1.80 14.59 14.83
N HIS A 274 -0.86 15.14 14.08
CA HIS A 274 -1.12 16.22 13.13
C HIS A 274 -1.41 15.64 11.74
N LEU A 275 -2.65 15.78 11.25
CA LEU A 275 -3.04 15.35 9.91
C LEU A 275 -2.83 16.50 8.92
N LEU A 276 -1.77 16.43 8.12
CA LEU A 276 -1.39 17.45 7.14
C LEU A 276 -2.02 17.17 5.78
N VAL A 277 -2.91 18.07 5.36
CA VAL A 277 -3.71 17.95 4.14
C VAL A 277 -3.34 19.08 3.19
N ARG A 278 -2.88 18.73 1.97
CA ARG A 278 -2.48 19.73 0.96
C ARG A 278 -3.64 20.59 0.45
N GLY A 279 -4.85 20.04 0.42
CA GLY A 279 -6.04 20.75 -0.04
C GLY A 279 -6.80 21.44 1.09
N GLU A 280 -7.78 22.26 0.72
CA GLU A 280 -8.68 22.97 1.65
C GLU A 280 -9.69 22.03 2.34
N LYS A 281 -9.82 20.79 1.85
CA LYS A 281 -10.70 19.76 2.41
C LYS A 281 -10.09 18.36 2.31
N LEU A 282 -10.59 17.44 3.14
CA LEU A 282 -10.30 16.01 2.99
C LEU A 282 -11.02 15.44 1.76
N ARG A 283 -10.34 14.52 1.07
CA ARG A 283 -10.92 13.63 0.05
C ARG A 283 -11.50 12.35 0.66
N ALA A 284 -11.25 12.12 1.95
CA ALA A 284 -11.82 11.01 2.70
C ALA A 284 -13.36 11.05 2.69
N SER A 285 -13.98 9.90 2.87
CA SER A 285 -15.41 9.76 3.08
C SER A 285 -15.89 10.65 4.23
N ARG A 286 -17.17 11.03 4.18
CA ARG A 286 -17.79 11.91 5.19
C ARG A 286 -17.65 11.33 6.60
N THR A 287 -17.94 10.04 6.77
CA THR A 287 -17.82 9.34 8.05
C THR A 287 -16.40 9.41 8.61
N MET A 288 -15.38 9.24 7.76
CA MET A 288 -13.99 9.32 8.18
C MET A 288 -13.60 10.75 8.56
N THR A 289 -14.02 11.73 7.77
CA THR A 289 -13.80 13.15 8.06
C THR A 289 -14.38 13.55 9.43
N GLU A 290 -15.62 13.16 9.71
CA GLU A 290 -16.30 13.41 10.99
C GLU A 290 -15.57 12.73 12.16
N ARG A 291 -15.11 11.48 11.99
CA ARG A 291 -14.33 10.77 13.01
C ARG A 291 -13.01 11.44 13.34
N ALA A 292 -12.24 11.88 12.34
CA ALA A 292 -10.99 12.58 12.60
C ALA A 292 -11.21 13.95 13.25
N ALA A 293 -12.22 14.70 12.81
CA ALA A 293 -12.55 16.00 13.40
C ALA A 293 -13.01 15.90 14.86
N ALA A 294 -13.70 14.81 15.23
CA ALA A 294 -14.16 14.58 16.59
C ALA A 294 -13.08 14.01 17.54
N HIS A 295 -11.94 13.54 17.02
CA HIS A 295 -10.94 12.86 17.85
C HIS A 295 -10.02 13.88 18.58
N PRO A 296 -9.94 13.88 19.92
CA PRO A 296 -9.27 14.94 20.69
C PRO A 296 -7.75 15.01 20.48
N GLN A 297 -7.12 13.91 20.08
CA GLN A 297 -5.68 13.86 19.80
C GLN A 297 -5.32 14.18 18.34
N ILE A 298 -6.31 14.35 17.44
CA ILE A 298 -6.04 14.64 16.02
C ILE A 298 -6.22 16.14 15.79
N GLN A 299 -5.21 16.75 15.17
CA GLN A 299 -5.26 18.14 14.71
C GLN A 299 -5.11 18.16 13.19
N ILE A 300 -6.14 18.59 12.48
CA ILE A 300 -6.15 18.63 11.01
C ILE A 300 -5.63 19.99 10.55
N HIS A 301 -4.62 19.97 9.67
CA HIS A 301 -4.03 21.15 9.05
C HIS A 301 -4.35 21.13 7.56
N TYR A 302 -5.31 21.95 7.14
CA TYR A 302 -5.66 22.13 5.73
C TYR A 302 -4.66 23.04 5.03
N SER A 303 -4.64 23.00 3.69
CA SER A 303 -3.77 23.83 2.85
C SER A 303 -2.30 23.80 3.29
N THR A 304 -1.85 22.66 3.80
CA THR A 304 -0.53 22.49 4.41
C THR A 304 0.28 21.45 3.66
N ALA A 305 1.49 21.82 3.25
CA ALA A 305 2.44 20.94 2.59
C ALA A 305 3.75 20.87 3.39
N VAL A 306 4.32 19.67 3.50
CA VAL A 306 5.64 19.46 4.10
C VAL A 306 6.70 19.87 3.09
N GLN A 307 7.66 20.69 3.53
CA GLN A 307 8.74 21.17 2.66
C GLN A 307 10.06 20.40 2.89
N ASP A 308 10.38 20.07 4.13
CA ASP A 308 11.59 19.31 4.47
C ASP A 308 11.52 18.73 5.90
N VAL A 309 12.56 18.01 6.32
CA VAL A 309 12.68 17.35 7.64
C VAL A 309 14.02 17.68 8.29
N PHE A 310 14.02 17.88 9.62
CA PHE A 310 15.21 18.26 10.38
C PHE A 310 15.30 17.44 11.68
N GLY A 311 16.53 17.17 12.13
CA GLY A 311 16.82 16.73 13.50
C GLY A 311 16.82 17.93 14.46
N LEU A 312 16.89 17.74 15.78
CA LEU A 312 17.00 18.91 16.66
C LEU A 312 18.36 19.56 16.55
N GLY A 313 18.36 20.85 16.89
CA GLY A 313 19.53 21.71 16.77
C GLY A 313 19.68 22.25 15.35
N GLU A 314 19.12 21.57 14.36
CA GLU A 314 19.15 21.96 12.96
C GLU A 314 17.91 22.77 12.63
N ARG A 315 18.06 24.09 12.51
CA ARG A 315 17.01 24.96 11.97
C ARG A 315 17.22 25.16 10.48
N ARG A 316 16.10 25.31 9.77
CA ARG A 316 16.07 25.85 8.41
C ARG A 316 16.83 27.18 8.40
N VAL A 317 17.99 27.22 7.76
CA VAL A 317 18.62 28.50 7.42
C VAL A 317 17.69 29.14 6.38
N PRO A 318 17.08 30.29 6.66
CA PRO A 318 16.29 30.98 5.65
C PRO A 318 17.22 31.24 4.46
N SER A 319 16.86 30.75 3.28
CA SER A 319 17.56 31.12 2.05
C SER A 319 17.56 32.64 2.00
N SER A 320 18.73 33.26 2.13
CA SER A 320 18.89 34.70 2.00
C SER A 320 18.29 35.10 0.66
N SER A 321 17.19 35.84 0.71
CA SER A 321 16.69 36.58 -0.45
C SER A 321 17.85 37.41 -0.96
N GLY A 322 18.33 37.09 -2.17
CA GLY A 322 19.34 37.87 -2.86
C GLY A 322 18.83 39.30 -3.04
N GLY A 323 19.28 40.19 -2.17
CA GLY A 323 19.20 41.62 -2.39
C GLY A 323 20.16 41.98 -3.51
N GLY A 324 19.69 41.90 -4.75
CA GLY A 324 20.34 42.55 -5.88
C GLY A 324 20.03 44.03 -5.83
N GLY A 325 20.90 44.80 -5.18
CA GLY A 325 20.99 46.23 -5.39
C GLY A 325 21.49 46.51 -6.81
N GLY A 326 20.81 47.42 -7.51
CA GLY A 326 21.31 48.06 -8.72
C GLY A 326 21.05 49.56 -8.57
N GLY A 327 22.13 50.32 -8.37
CA GLY A 327 22.18 51.75 -8.64
C GLY A 327 22.51 52.02 -10.10
#